data_AF-A0A1G8PD37-F1
#
_entry.id   AF-A0A1G8PD37-F1
#
_cell.length_a   1.000
_cell.length_b   1.000
_cell.length_c   1.000
_cell.angle_alpha   90.00
_cell.angle_beta   90.00
_cell.angle_gamma   90.00
#
_symmetry.space_group_name_H-M   'P 1'
#
loop_
_entity.id
_entity.type
_entity.pdbx_description
1 polymer ?
#
loop_
_entity_poly.entity_id
_entity_poly.type
_entity_poly.pdbx_seq_one_letter_code
_entity_poly.pdbx_strand_id
1 'polypeptide(L)'
;MRPPLGIPTSWEKLKEQGAARATFIITLDDKTFEEQPAWPGQPDTALWSMPDVAALGDPEKTTYGAIQALYALRRRLDLFVNLPLAKGDRVSLRADVRDLGTMR
;
A
#
# COMPACT_ATOMS: atom_id res chain seq x y z
N MET A 1 -6.32 2.86 -19.85
CA MET A 1 -4.92 3.24 -19.57
C MET A 1 -4.28 2.15 -18.75
N ARG A 2 -3.21 1.50 -19.23
CA ARG A 2 -2.31 0.78 -18.32
C ARG A 2 -1.70 1.86 -17.41
N PRO A 3 -1.69 1.72 -16.07
CA PRO A 3 -0.87 2.61 -15.26
C PRO A 3 0.56 2.48 -15.78
N PRO A 4 1.31 3.59 -15.95
CA PRO A 4 2.71 3.48 -16.29
C PRO A 4 3.35 2.61 -15.20
N LEU A 5 4.05 1.55 -15.59
CA LEU A 5 5.02 0.92 -14.70
C LEU A 5 6.11 1.98 -14.50
N GLY A 6 5.86 2.89 -13.56
CA GLY A 6 6.75 3.99 -13.25
C GLY A 6 8.07 3.44 -12.74
N ILE A 7 9.15 4.15 -13.04
CA ILE A 7 10.43 3.93 -12.39
C ILE A 7 10.21 4.05 -10.87
N PRO A 8 10.71 3.11 -10.05
CA PRO A 8 10.65 3.22 -8.59
C PRO A 8 11.10 4.62 -8.14
N THR A 9 10.30 5.26 -7.30
CA THR A 9 10.57 6.61 -6.80
C THR A 9 11.04 6.52 -5.34
N SER A 10 12.13 7.21 -5.02
CA SER A 10 12.66 7.26 -3.65
C SER A 10 11.76 8.06 -2.72
N TRP A 11 11.83 7.78 -1.43
CA TRP A 11 11.11 8.54 -0.41
C TRP A 11 11.50 10.02 -0.36
N GLU A 12 12.77 10.36 -0.61
CA GLU A 12 13.22 11.76 -0.64
C GLU A 12 12.43 12.59 -1.65
N LYS A 13 12.25 12.05 -2.86
CA LYS A 13 11.48 12.72 -3.91
C LYS A 13 10.00 12.89 -3.55
N LEU A 14 9.43 11.94 -2.81
CA LEU A 14 8.04 12.04 -2.33
C LEU A 14 7.87 13.06 -1.19
N LYS A 15 8.94 13.42 -0.49
CA LYS A 15 8.94 14.40 0.61
C LYS A 15 9.21 15.84 0.17
N GLU A 16 9.72 16.04 -1.04
CA GLU A 16 10.08 17.36 -1.58
C GLU A 16 8.94 18.40 -1.40
N GLN A 17 9.33 19.66 -1.22
CA GLN A 17 8.37 20.76 -1.19
C GLN A 17 7.68 20.86 -2.56
N GLY A 18 6.34 20.88 -2.56
CA GLY A 18 5.55 20.88 -3.80
C GLY A 18 5.25 19.49 -4.37
N ALA A 19 5.80 18.42 -3.80
CA ALA A 19 5.39 17.05 -4.15
C ALA A 19 3.93 16.79 -3.72
N ALA A 20 3.24 15.91 -4.45
CA ALA A 20 1.88 15.52 -4.13
C ALA A 20 1.81 14.93 -2.71
N ARG A 21 0.93 15.49 -1.87
CA ARG A 21 0.73 15.02 -0.49
C ARG A 21 -0.21 13.83 -0.48
N ALA A 22 0.26 12.73 0.10
CA ALA A 22 -0.57 11.57 0.35
C ALA A 22 -1.50 11.84 1.55
N THR A 23 -2.71 11.30 1.50
CA THR A 23 -3.62 11.20 2.66
C THR A 23 -3.42 9.89 3.42
N PHE A 24 -3.06 8.83 2.70
CA PHE A 24 -2.75 7.52 3.23
C PHE A 24 -1.39 7.04 2.72
N ILE A 25 -0.64 6.37 3.58
CA ILE A 25 0.53 5.57 3.21
C ILE A 25 0.22 4.12 3.54
N ILE A 26 0.27 3.27 2.52
CA ILE A 26 0.02 1.83 2.63
C ILE A 26 1.32 1.12 2.30
N THR A 27 1.88 0.40 3.27
CA THR A 27 3.07 -0.43 3.09
C THR A 27 2.70 -1.90 2.94
N LEU A 28 3.55 -2.68 2.27
CA LEU A 28 3.27 -4.09 1.94
C LEU A 28 4.12 -5.08 2.75
N ASP A 29 5.04 -4.59 3.57
CA ASP A 29 5.89 -5.39 4.45
C ASP A 29 6.18 -4.61 5.75
N ASP A 30 6.51 -5.37 6.81
CA ASP A 30 6.74 -4.83 8.15
C ASP A 30 7.96 -3.90 8.20
N LYS A 31 9.04 -4.25 7.50
CA LYS A 31 10.27 -3.47 7.51
C LYS A 31 10.04 -2.07 6.93
N THR A 32 9.40 -1.98 5.77
CA THR A 32 9.02 -0.71 5.15
C THR A 32 8.04 0.07 6.04
N PHE A 33 7.18 -0.61 6.80
CA PHE A 33 6.27 0.04 7.74
C PHE A 33 7.01 0.70 8.91
N GLU A 34 8.01 0.03 9.47
CA GLU A 34 8.81 0.50 10.60
C GLU A 34 9.81 1.59 10.21
N GLU A 35 10.39 1.51 9.01
CA GLU A 35 11.45 2.42 8.55
C GLU A 35 10.91 3.72 7.91
N GLN A 36 9.59 3.94 7.87
CA GLN A 36 8.98 5.10 7.20
C GLN A 36 9.57 6.43 7.67
N PRO A 37 9.81 7.38 6.75
CA PRO A 37 10.30 8.69 7.13
C PRO A 37 9.17 9.52 7.75
N ALA A 38 9.53 10.63 8.38
CA ALA A 38 8.56 11.64 8.78
C ALA A 38 7.89 12.25 7.53
N TRP A 39 6.72 11.74 7.17
CA TRP A 39 5.96 12.19 6.01
C TRP A 39 5.39 13.59 6.24
N PRO A 40 5.65 14.53 5.31
CA PRO A 40 5.01 15.84 5.36
C PRO A 40 3.48 15.72 5.32
N GLY A 41 2.79 16.44 6.22
CA GLY A 41 1.33 16.41 6.32
C GLY A 41 0.78 15.26 7.16
N GLN A 42 1.64 14.39 7.72
CA GLN A 42 1.27 13.32 8.66
C GLN A 42 0.09 12.46 8.17
N PRO A 43 0.25 11.78 7.02
CA PRO A 43 -0.76 10.88 6.49
C PRO A 43 -1.05 9.73 7.45
N ASP A 44 -2.26 9.17 7.32
CA ASP A 44 -2.65 7.97 8.03
C ASP A 44 -1.93 6.75 7.42
N THR A 45 -1.37 5.89 8.28
CA THR A 45 -0.59 4.72 7.84
C THR A 45 -1.32 3.40 8.07
N ALA A 46 -1.16 2.48 7.12
CA ALA A 46 -1.64 1.10 7.19
C ALA A 46 -0.62 0.11 6.63
N LEU A 47 -0.61 -1.10 7.19
CA LEU A 47 0.19 -2.22 6.72
C LEU A 47 -0.74 -3.25 6.06
N TRP A 48 -0.51 -3.53 4.79
CA TRP A 48 -1.17 -4.59 4.04
C TRP A 48 -0.13 -5.67 3.73
N SER A 49 0.35 -6.36 4.76
CA SER A 49 1.45 -7.32 4.65
C SER A 49 1.19 -8.35 3.54
N MET A 50 2.21 -8.57 2.72
CA MET A 50 2.24 -9.51 1.60
C MET A 50 3.48 -10.41 1.71
N PRO A 51 3.41 -11.67 1.26
CA PRO A 51 4.59 -12.53 1.22
C PRO A 51 5.68 -11.95 0.31
N ASP A 52 6.95 -12.02 0.74
CA ASP A 52 8.08 -11.76 -0.15
C ASP A 52 8.27 -12.93 -1.12
N VAL A 53 7.60 -12.81 -2.27
CA VAL A 53 7.64 -13.82 -3.33
C VAL A 53 8.98 -13.85 -4.05
N ALA A 54 9.77 -12.76 -4.01
CA ALA A 54 11.07 -12.69 -4.66
C ALA A 54 12.13 -13.51 -3.90
N ALA A 55 11.99 -13.61 -2.58
CA ALA A 55 12.87 -14.40 -1.72
C ALA A 55 12.67 -15.92 -1.83
N LEU A 56 11.66 -16.40 -2.56
CA LEU A 56 11.35 -17.84 -2.64
C LEU A 56 12.39 -18.67 -3.41
N GLY A 57 13.20 -18.05 -4.27
CA GLY A 57 14.31 -18.70 -4.99
C GLY A 57 13.91 -19.74 -6.04
N ASP A 58 12.61 -19.99 -6.23
CA ASP A 58 12.06 -20.96 -7.18
C ASP A 58 11.08 -20.27 -8.15
N PRO A 59 11.33 -20.29 -9.48
CA PRO A 59 10.54 -19.53 -10.44
C PRO A 59 9.04 -19.88 -10.45
N GLU A 60 8.68 -21.14 -10.26
CA GLU A 60 7.28 -21.58 -10.25
C GLU A 60 6.56 -21.10 -8.99
N LYS A 61 7.16 -21.28 -7.82
CA LYS A 61 6.64 -20.75 -6.54
C LYS A 61 6.56 -19.23 -6.55
N THR A 62 7.58 -18.54 -7.09
CA THR A 62 7.58 -17.08 -7.25
C THR A 62 6.42 -16.63 -8.12
N THR A 63 6.21 -17.28 -9.27
CA THR A 63 5.12 -16.95 -10.20
C THR A 63 3.75 -17.19 -9.56
N TYR A 64 3.55 -18.36 -8.96
CA TYR A 64 2.31 -18.68 -8.26
C TYR A 64 2.03 -17.71 -7.12
N GLY A 65 3.03 -17.45 -6.27
CA GLY A 65 2.94 -16.49 -5.16
C GLY A 65 2.64 -15.07 -5.63
N ALA A 66 3.29 -14.61 -6.71
CA ALA A 66 3.04 -13.30 -7.28
C ALA A 66 1.60 -13.16 -7.79
N ILE A 67 1.05 -14.20 -8.43
CA ILE A 67 -0.35 -14.22 -8.87
C ILE A 67 -1.30 -14.11 -7.67
N GLN A 68 -1.07 -14.88 -6.60
CA GLN A 68 -1.87 -14.80 -5.37
C GLN A 68 -1.79 -13.40 -4.73
N ALA A 69 -0.58 -12.83 -4.65
CA ALA A 69 -0.36 -11.50 -4.13
C ALA A 69 -1.11 -10.42 -4.95
N LEU A 70 -1.08 -10.53 -6.28
CA LEU A 70 -1.80 -9.61 -7.16
C LEU A 70 -3.32 -9.69 -6.96
N TYR A 71 -3.89 -10.89 -6.81
CA TYR A 71 -5.33 -11.04 -6.56
C TYR A 71 -5.74 -10.45 -5.21
N ALA A 72 -4.99 -10.74 -4.14
CA ALA A 72 -5.26 -10.18 -2.82
C ALA A 72 -5.13 -8.64 -2.82
N LEU A 73 -4.07 -8.10 -3.41
CA LEU A 73 -3.87 -6.66 -3.51
C LEU A 73 -4.96 -6.00 -4.36
N ARG A 74 -5.36 -6.61 -5.48
CA ARG A 74 -6.44 -6.10 -6.33
C ARG A 74 -7.75 -6.00 -5.54
N ARG A 75 -8.11 -7.05 -4.81
CA ARG A 75 -9.33 -7.06 -3.98
C ARG A 75 -9.30 -5.96 -2.91
N ARG A 76 -8.17 -5.77 -2.23
CA ARG A 76 -7.99 -4.70 -1.23
C ARG A 76 -8.13 -3.32 -1.86
N LEU A 77 -7.51 -3.10 -3.02
CA LEU A 77 -7.62 -1.85 -3.78
C LEU A 77 -9.05 -1.59 -4.25
N ASP A 78 -9.75 -2.60 -4.76
CA ASP A 78 -11.15 -2.48 -5.19
C ASP A 78 -12.06 -2.07 -4.02
N LEU A 79 -11.83 -2.60 -2.81
CA LEU A 79 -12.58 -2.17 -1.62
C LEU A 79 -12.18 -0.76 -1.18
N PHE A 80 -10.88 -0.46 -1.17
CA PHE A 80 -10.34 0.84 -0.78
C PHE A 80 -10.92 1.99 -1.61
N VAL A 81 -10.99 1.84 -2.94
CA VAL A 81 -11.55 2.90 -3.82
C VAL A 81 -13.06 3.08 -3.66
N ASN A 82 -13.75 2.08 -3.09
CA ASN A 82 -15.18 2.14 -2.80
C ASN A 82 -15.50 2.59 -1.37
N LEU A 83 -14.49 2.89 -0.54
CA LEU A 83 -14.72 3.47 0.78
C LEU A 83 -15.39 4.85 0.63
N PRO A 84 -16.30 5.23 1.54
CA PRO A 84 -16.99 6.52 1.49
C PRO A 84 -16.08 7.68 1.95
N LEU A 85 -15.01 7.94 1.19
CA LEU A 85 -13.94 8.91 1.50
C LEU A 85 -14.45 10.34 1.74
N ALA A 86 -15.60 10.71 1.16
CA ALA A 86 -16.16 12.06 1.25
C ALA A 86 -17.17 12.24 2.40
N LYS A 87 -17.63 11.16 3.04
CA LYS A 87 -18.74 11.20 4.01
C LYS A 87 -18.43 10.53 5.36
N GLY A 88 -17.36 9.77 5.46
CA GLY A 88 -16.94 9.12 6.70
C GLY A 88 -16.15 10.04 7.62
N ASP A 89 -16.29 9.85 8.94
CA ASP A 89 -15.35 10.40 9.92
C ASP A 89 -13.95 9.82 9.68
N ARG A 90 -12.92 10.65 9.85
CA ARG A 90 -11.52 10.31 9.57
C ARG A 90 -11.03 9.15 10.41
N VAL A 91 -11.52 9.02 11.64
CA VAL A 91 -11.18 7.89 12.54
C VAL A 91 -11.69 6.57 11.97
N SER A 92 -12.95 6.54 11.53
CA SER A 92 -13.54 5.35 10.91
C SER A 92 -12.83 4.99 9.61
N LEU A 93 -12.51 5.98 8.77
CA LEU A 93 -11.79 5.75 7.53
C LEU A 93 -10.39 5.16 7.78
N ARG A 94 -9.67 5.66 8.79
CA ARG A 94 -8.37 5.08 9.19
C ARG A 94 -8.51 3.62 9.64
N ALA A 95 -9.56 3.30 10.39
CA ALA A 95 -9.84 1.92 10.81
C ALA A 95 -10.14 1.04 9.60
N ASP A 96 -11.03 1.46 8.72
CA ASP A 96 -11.40 0.73 7.50
C ASP A 96 -10.16 0.41 6.65
N VAL A 97 -9.30 1.40 6.41
CA VAL A 97 -8.07 1.21 5.61
C VAL A 97 -7.10 0.21 6.27
N ARG A 98 -7.05 0.16 7.60
CA ARG A 98 -6.23 -0.83 8.34
C ARG A 98 -6.85 -2.23 8.25
N ASP A 99 -8.16 -2.33 8.40
CA ASP A 99 -8.88 -3.60 8.38
C ASP A 99 -8.74 -4.31 7.02
N LEU A 100 -8.69 -3.55 5.92
CA LEU A 100 -8.39 -4.09 4.59
C LEU A 100 -7.05 -4.86 4.54
N GLY A 101 -6.09 -4.52 5.40
CA GLY A 101 -4.81 -5.23 5.50
C GLY A 101 -4.91 -6.62 6.14
N THR A 102 -5.94 -6.85 6.96
CA THR A 102 -6.18 -8.12 7.68
C THR A 102 -7.02 -9.12 6.87
N MET A 103 -7.60 -8.67 5.75
CA MET A 103 -8.38 -9.51 4.87
C MET A 103 -7.51 -10.59 4.23
N ARG A 104 -7.94 -11.85 4.35
CA ARG A 104 -7.35 -13.02 3.70
C ARG A 104 -7.82 -13.17 2.26
#